data_AF-D7KFQ7-F1
#
_entry.id   AF-D7KFQ7-F1
#
_cell.length_a   1.000
_cell.length_b   1.000
_cell.length_c   1.000
_cell.angle_alpha   90.00
_cell.angle_beta   90.00
_cell.angle_gamma   90.00
#
_symmetry.space_group_name_H-M   'P 1'
#
loop_
_entity.id
_entity.type
_entity.pdbx_description
1 polymer ?
#
loop_
_entity_poly.entity_id
_entity_poly.type
_entity_poly.pdbx_seq_one_letter_code
_entity_poly.pdbx_strand_id
1 'polypeptide(L)' 'MIGHTIAIHNGREHLPVYIIDLMVGHKLGEFSPTINFRGHAKNDNRSRR' A
#
# COMPACT_ATOMS: atom_id res chain seq x y z
N MET A 1 -3.18 13.04 14.69
CA MET A 1 -2.52 12.48 13.48
C MET A 1 -3.23 12.86 12.19
N ILE A 2 -4.51 13.22 12.21
CA ILE A 2 -5.22 13.72 11.03
C ILE A 2 -4.47 14.92 10.43
N GLY A 3 -4.38 14.98 9.10
CA GLY A 3 -3.70 16.05 8.37
C GLY A 3 -2.19 15.87 8.18
N HIS A 4 -1.61 14.77 8.64
CA HIS A 4 -0.20 14.47 8.47
C HIS A 4 0.01 13.34 7.46
N THR A 5 1.14 13.40 6.74
CA THR A 5 1.61 12.30 5.90
C THR A 5 2.58 11.45 6.70
N ILE A 6 2.24 10.18 6.89
CA ILE A 6 3.05 9.22 7.63
C ILE A 6 3.64 8.22 6.64
N ALA A 7 4.95 7.98 6.73
CA ALA A 7 5.63 6.99 5.92
C ALA A 7 5.56 5.61 6.62
N ILE A 8 4.73 4.70 6.11
CA ILE A 8 4.44 3.40 6.73
C ILE A 8 5.26 2.31 6.05
N HIS A 9 6.04 1.55 6.82
CA HIS A 9 6.86 0.47 6.27
C HIS A 9 6.04 -0.78 5.92
N ASN A 10 6.19 -1.30 4.70
CA ASN A 10 5.52 -2.53 4.24
C ASN A 10 6.41 -3.79 4.20
N GLY A 11 7.60 -3.73 4.79
CA GLY A 11 8.60 -4.81 4.73
C GLY A 11 9.59 -4.70 3.58
N ARG A 12 9.41 -3.73 2.66
CA ARG A 12 10.36 -3.42 1.59
C ARG A 12 10.71 -1.93 1.55
N GLU A 13 9.71 -1.07 1.59
CA GLU A 13 9.85 0.38 1.49
C GLU A 13 8.89 1.10 2.45
N HIS A 14 8.98 2.43 2.51
CA HIS A 14 8.04 3.26 3.28
C HIS A 14 7.07 3.94 2.33
N LEU A 15 5.78 3.64 2.46
CA LEU A 15 4.72 4.23 1.67
C LEU A 15 4.18 5.47 2.38
N PRO A 16 4.21 6.66 1.76
CA PRO A 16 3.64 7.87 2.35
C PRO A 16 2.11 7.83 2.26
N VAL A 17 1.44 7.82 3.41
CA VAL A 17 -0.02 7.82 3.53
C VAL A 17 -0.47 9.09 4.26
N TYR A 18 -1.37 9.85 3.63
CA TYR A 18 -1.99 11.02 4.24
C TYR A 18 -3.19 10.61 5.09
N ILE A 19 -3.20 10.98 6.37
CA ILE A 19 -4.22 10.54 7.33
C ILE A 19 -5.44 11.45 7.28
N ILE A 20 -6.59 10.85 6.94
CA ILE A 20 -7.92 11.49 6.97
C ILE A 20 -8.73 11.04 8.19
N ASP A 21 -9.79 11.77 8.53
CA ASP A 21 -10.64 11.49 9.70
C ASP A 21 -11.31 10.10 9.65
N LEU A 22 -11.66 9.63 8.44
CA LEU A 22 -12.23 8.30 8.22
C LEU A 22 -11.27 7.13 8.55
N MET A 23 -9.97 7.41 8.77
CA MET A 23 -8.99 6.39 9.13
C MET A 23 -8.82 6.25 10.66
N VAL A 24 -9.51 7.07 11.46
CA VAL A 24 -9.45 7.00 12.92
C VAL A 24 -10.06 5.68 13.41
N GLY A 25 -9.32 4.95 14.24
CA GLY A 25 -9.71 3.63 14.75
C GLY A 25 -9.10 2.45 13.98
N HIS A 26 -8.52 2.69 12.81
CA HIS A 26 -7.79 1.67 12.04
C HIS A 26 -6.31 1.60 12.43
N LYS A 27 -5.66 0.47 12.15
CA LYS A 27 -4.21 0.34 12.31
C LYS A 27 -3.49 0.84 11.06
N LEU A 28 -2.34 1.48 11.25
CA LEU A 28 -1.52 1.98 10.13
C LEU A 28 -1.11 0.89 9.13
N GLY A 29 -0.91 -0.35 9.60
CA GLY A 29 -0.58 -1.49 8.74
C GLY A 29 -1.68 -1.86 7.74
N GLU A 30 -2.94 -1.48 7.98
CA GLU A 30 -4.05 -1.73 7.04
C GLU A 30 -3.92 -0.89 5.76
N PHE A 31 -3.19 0.23 5.83
CA PHE A 31 -2.97 1.13 4.71
C PHE A 31 -1.66 0.84 3.95
N SER A 32 -0.94 -0.22 4.30
CA SER A 32 0.38 -0.54 3.74
C SER A 32 0.46 -2.02 3.34
N PRO A 33 0.19 -2.38 2.07
CA PRO A 33 0.15 -3.76 1.63
C PRO A 33 1.53 -4.40 1.68
N THR A 34 1.63 -5.56 2.34
CA THR A 34 2.88 -6.30 2.55
C THR A 34 3.21 -7.29 1.43
N ILE A 35 2.21 -7.69 0.63
CA ILE A 35 2.39 -8.60 -0.51
C ILE A 35 1.95 -7.93 -1.81
N ASN A 36 2.75 -8.08 -2.87
CA ASN A 36 2.38 -7.63 -4.21
C ASN A 36 1.61 -8.73 -4.96
N PHE A 37 0.32 -8.84 -4.67
CA PHE A 37 -0.55 -9.80 -5.34
C PHE A 37 -1.10 -9.21 -6.65
N ARG A 38 -0.57 -9.66 -7.79
CA ARG A 38 -0.98 -9.20 -9.14
C ARG A 38 -2.19 -9.94 -9.72
N GLY A 39 -2.89 -10.74 -8.90
CA GLY A 39 -3.93 -11.66 -9.36
C GLY A 39 -3.37 -12.96 -9.95
N HIS A 40 -4.27 -13.89 -10.32
CA HIS A 40 -3.86 -15.05 -11.11
C HIS A 40 -3.39 -14.58 -12.49
N ALA A 41 -2.12 -14.85 -12.80
CA ALA A 41 -1.57 -14.57 -14.11
C ALA A 41 -2.30 -15.42 -15.17
N LYS A 42 -3.27 -14.83 -15.88
CA LYS A 42 -3.52 -15.27 -17.25
C LYS A 42 -2.32 -14.80 -18.04
N ASN A 43 -1.40 -15.72 -18.34
CA ASN A 43 -0.24 -15.45 -19.20
C ASN A 43 -0.72 -14.83 -20.51
N ASP A 44 -0.66 -13.50 -20.61
CA ASP A 44 -0.67 -12.82 -21.90
C ASP A 44 0.81 -12.55 -22.21
N ASN A 45 1.34 -13.30 -23.17
CA ASN A 45 2.71 -13.21 -23.66
C ASN A 45 3.01 -11.81 -24.19
N ARG A 46 3.28 -10.84 -23.31
CA ARG A 46 3.81 -9.53 -23.68
C ARG A 46 5.12 -9.26 -22.96
N SER A 47 6.11 -10.07 -23.34
CA SER A 47 7.45 -9.52 -23.47
C SER A 47 7.42 -8.50 -24.61
N ARG A 48 7.44 -7.22 -24.28
CA ARG A 48 7.71 -6.12 -25.21
C ARG A 48 8.58 -5.07 -24.52
N ARG A 49 9.86 -5.40 -24.36
CA ARG A 49 11.06 -4.60 -24.69
C ARG A 49 12.28 -5.23 -24.05
#